data_AF-A0A0F9BU55-F1
#
_entry.id   AF-A0A0F9BU55-F1
#
_cell.length_a   1.000
_cell.length_b   1.000
_cell.length_c   1.000
_cell.angle_alpha   90.00
_cell.angle_beta   90.00
_cell.angle_gamma   90.00
#
_symmetry.space_group_name_H-M   'P 1'
#
loop_
_entity.id
_entity.type
_entity.pdbx_description
1 polymer ?
#
loop_
_entity_poly.entity_id
_entity_poly.type
_entity_poly.pdbx_seq_one_letter_code
_entity_poly.pdbx_strand_id
1 'polypeptide(L)'
;MNDKNQLDLIGKWPILGSEAREKKQIFVIGPRQTLNFIHGSEGHMLVSFAVSNDFIHFGSMTIPAGEPTDSEVHKGDEVFYVLEGSISIIIT
;
A
#
# COMPACT_ATOMS: atom_id res chain seq x y z
N MET A 1 -10.76 9.09 -20.97
CA MET A 1 -10.24 7.85 -20.36
C MET A 1 -11.01 7.73 -19.05
N ASN A 2 -11.94 6.78 -18.92
CA ASN A 2 -12.89 6.77 -17.78
C ASN A 2 -12.16 6.88 -16.44
N ASP A 3 -12.46 7.93 -15.69
CA ASP A 3 -11.99 8.18 -14.33
C ASP A 3 -12.49 7.08 -13.38
N LYS A 4 -11.80 5.94 -13.38
CA LYS A 4 -11.89 5.02 -12.25
C LYS A 4 -11.15 5.69 -11.10
N ASN A 5 -11.81 5.83 -9.97
CA ASN A 5 -11.16 6.29 -8.76
C ASN A 5 -9.99 5.33 -8.49
N GLN A 6 -8.77 5.86 -8.31
CA GLN A 6 -7.59 5.02 -8.07
C GLN A 6 -7.81 4.09 -6.86
N LEU A 7 -8.60 4.52 -5.88
CA LEU A 7 -8.97 3.72 -4.72
C LEU A 7 -9.74 2.42 -5.09
N ASP A 8 -10.47 2.39 -6.21
CA ASP A 8 -11.20 1.19 -6.67
C ASP A 8 -10.25 0.05 -7.10
N LEU A 9 -8.96 0.35 -7.27
CA LEU A 9 -7.91 -0.58 -7.66
C LEU A 9 -7.23 -1.24 -6.45
N ILE A 10 -7.52 -0.79 -5.23
CA ILE A 10 -7.07 -1.46 -4.01
C ILE A 10 -7.66 -2.88 -4.00
N GLY A 11 -6.80 -3.87 -3.73
CA GLY A 11 -7.13 -5.29 -3.81
C GLY A 11 -7.13 -5.87 -5.23
N LYS A 12 -6.77 -5.09 -6.25
CA LYS A 12 -6.73 -5.52 -7.67
C LYS A 12 -5.49 -5.03 -8.43
N TRP A 13 -4.56 -4.34 -7.78
CA TRP A 13 -3.38 -3.73 -8.41
C TRP A 13 -2.13 -4.63 -8.32
N PRO A 14 -1.27 -4.66 -9.34
CA PRO A 14 -1.51 -4.22 -10.73
C PRO A 14 -2.42 -5.19 -11.50
N ILE A 15 -2.74 -6.32 -10.88
CA ILE A 15 -3.50 -7.44 -11.41
C ILE A 15 -4.12 -8.21 -10.23
N LEU A 16 -5.20 -8.96 -10.48
CA LEU A 16 -5.79 -9.85 -9.48
C LEU A 16 -4.80 -10.95 -9.09
N GLY A 17 -4.81 -11.36 -7.81
CA GLY A 17 -3.89 -12.38 -7.31
C GLY A 17 -4.08 -13.75 -7.97
N SER A 18 -5.33 -14.13 -8.24
CA SER A 18 -5.67 -15.35 -8.99
C SER A 18 -5.06 -15.36 -10.39
N GLU A 19 -5.23 -14.27 -11.13
CA GLU A 19 -4.72 -14.10 -12.49
C GLU A 19 -3.18 -14.05 -12.51
N ALA A 20 -2.55 -13.40 -11.53
CA ALA A 20 -1.09 -13.38 -11.39
C ALA A 20 -0.50 -14.80 -11.22
N ARG A 21 -1.11 -15.63 -10.37
CA ARG A 21 -0.68 -17.02 -10.14
C ARG A 21 -0.89 -17.92 -11.33
N GLU A 22 -1.95 -17.69 -12.11
CA GLU A 22 -2.19 -18.43 -13.34
C GLU A 22 -1.12 -18.11 -14.39
N LYS A 23 -0.85 -16.81 -14.60
CA LYS A 23 0.13 -16.34 -15.60
C LYS A 23 1.57 -16.72 -15.26
N LYS A 24 1.93 -16.78 -13.97
CA LYS A 24 3.30 -17.08 -13.48
C LYS A 24 4.37 -16.18 -14.13
N GLN A 25 4.03 -14.92 -14.37
CA GLN A 25 4.92 -13.93 -14.98
C GLN A 25 5.58 -13.05 -13.91
N ILE A 26 6.79 -12.58 -14.22
CA ILE A 26 7.47 -11.56 -13.43
C ILE A 26 7.07 -10.19 -13.98
N PHE A 27 6.69 -9.29 -13.10
CA PHE A 27 6.34 -7.91 -13.43
C PHE A 27 7.35 -6.96 -12.80
N VAL A 28 7.71 -5.91 -13.54
CA VAL A 28 8.49 -4.79 -13.01
C VAL A 28 7.53 -3.63 -12.79
N ILE A 29 7.42 -3.19 -11.54
CA ILE A 29 6.62 -2.02 -11.16
C ILE A 29 7.58 -0.91 -10.75
N GLY A 30 7.72 0.10 -11.62
CA GLY A 30 8.50 1.29 -11.32
C GLY A 30 7.75 2.27 -10.42
N PRO A 31 8.45 3.27 -9.84
CA PRO A 31 7.84 4.26 -8.93
C PRO A 31 6.65 5.04 -9.51
N ARG A 32 6.61 5.23 -10.84
CA ARG A 32 5.49 5.92 -11.53
C ARG A 32 4.28 5.03 -11.79
N GLN A 33 4.41 3.73 -11.51
CA GLN A 33 3.40 2.70 -11.71
C GLN A 33 2.87 2.19 -10.38
N THR A 34 3.16 2.86 -9.26
CA THR A 34 2.54 2.53 -7.97
C THR A 34 1.13 3.09 -7.91
N LEU A 35 0.28 2.41 -7.16
CA LEU A 35 -1.02 2.92 -6.77
C LEU A 35 -0.84 3.86 -5.58
N ASN A 36 -1.01 5.16 -5.82
CA ASN A 36 -0.75 6.21 -4.84
C ASN A 36 -2.06 6.79 -4.29
N PHE A 37 -2.13 6.95 -2.97
CA PHE A 37 -3.23 7.63 -2.30
C PHE A 37 -2.79 8.16 -0.93
N ILE A 38 -3.52 9.16 -0.42
CA ILE A 38 -3.37 9.62 0.96
C ILE A 38 -4.27 8.76 1.84
N HIS A 39 -3.69 8.12 2.84
CA HIS A 39 -4.40 7.41 3.90
C HIS A 39 -4.44 8.27 5.15
N GLY A 40 -5.45 8.06 5.99
CA GLY A 40 -5.64 8.77 7.25
C GLY A 40 -6.57 9.97 7.11
N SER A 41 -7.49 10.07 8.06
CA SER A 41 -8.43 11.17 8.22
C SER A 41 -7.82 12.33 9.00
N GLU A 42 -6.94 12.03 9.96
CA GLU A 42 -6.19 13.00 10.76
C GLU A 42 -4.68 12.86 10.49
N GLY A 43 -4.16 11.64 10.63
CA GLY A 43 -2.77 11.28 10.39
C GLY A 43 -2.51 10.99 8.92
N HIS A 44 -2.40 12.03 8.10
CA HIS A 44 -2.20 11.86 6.66
C HIS A 44 -0.83 11.23 6.33
N MET A 45 -0.85 10.07 5.66
CA MET A 45 0.33 9.43 5.08
C MET A 45 0.16 9.17 3.59
N LEU A 46 1.23 9.30 2.83
CA LEU A 46 1.25 8.86 1.43
C LEU A 46 1.53 7.36 1.38
N VAL A 47 0.58 6.59 0.85
CA VAL A 47 0.73 5.17 0.57
C VAL A 47 0.98 4.97 -0.92
N SER A 48 1.99 4.16 -1.26
CA SER A 48 2.37 3.84 -2.62
C SER A 48 2.49 2.33 -2.80
N PHE A 49 1.40 1.67 -3.18
CA PHE A 49 1.39 0.23 -3.40
C PHE A 49 2.02 -0.15 -4.75
N ALA A 50 3.07 -0.96 -4.70
CA ALA A 50 3.55 -1.67 -5.88
C ALA A 50 2.61 -2.84 -6.24
N VAL A 51 2.05 -3.50 -5.22
CA VAL A 51 1.06 -4.59 -5.36
C VAL A 51 -0.02 -4.41 -4.28
N SER A 52 -1.26 -4.64 -4.65
CA SER A 52 -2.40 -4.70 -3.73
C SER A 52 -3.41 -5.69 -4.28
N ASN A 53 -3.47 -6.88 -3.68
CA ASN A 53 -4.43 -7.92 -4.04
C ASN A 53 -4.86 -8.74 -2.81
N ASP A 54 -5.62 -9.80 -3.04
CA ASP A 54 -6.14 -10.70 -2.01
C ASP A 54 -5.08 -11.52 -1.25
N PHE A 55 -3.80 -11.42 -1.64
CA PHE A 55 -2.68 -12.08 -0.98
C PHE A 55 -1.79 -11.12 -0.21
N ILE A 56 -1.55 -9.94 -0.77
CA ILE A 56 -0.65 -8.96 -0.16
C ILE A 56 -0.95 -7.54 -0.60
N HIS A 57 -0.79 -6.62 0.35
CA HIS A 57 -0.53 -5.22 0.10
C HIS A 57 0.96 -4.98 0.31
N PHE A 58 1.66 -4.56 -0.75
CA PHE A 58 3.10 -4.33 -0.72
C PHE A 58 3.43 -3.00 -1.37
N GLY A 59 4.19 -2.18 -0.66
CA GLY A 59 4.53 -0.84 -1.08
C GLY A 59 5.33 -0.08 -0.03
N SER A 60 5.35 1.23 -0.19
CA SER A 60 5.97 2.13 0.77
C SER A 60 4.95 3.08 1.38
N MET A 61 5.26 3.57 2.57
CA MET A 61 4.53 4.63 3.25
C MET A 61 5.49 5.79 3.49
N THR A 62 5.05 7.02 3.23
CA THR A 62 5.75 8.24 3.64
C THR A 62 4.91 8.93 4.70
N ILE A 63 5.43 8.93 5.93
CA ILE A 63 4.76 9.47 7.10
C ILE A 63 5.40 10.83 7.41
N PRO A 64 4.62 11.93 7.43
CA PRO A 64 5.12 13.23 7.85
C PRO A 64 5.65 13.18 9.29
N ALA A 65 6.75 13.89 9.55
CA ALA A 65 7.32 13.94 10.88
C ALA A 65 6.39 14.72 11.85
N GLY A 66 6.23 14.18 13.06
CA GLY A 66 5.59 14.88 14.18
C GLY A 66 4.11 14.57 14.41
N GLU A 67 3.43 13.93 13.45
CA GLU A 67 2.01 13.56 13.57
C GLU A 67 1.87 12.03 13.65
N PRO A 68 0.99 11.50 14.54
CA PRO A 68 0.66 10.08 14.53
C PRO A 68 -0.15 9.73 13.28
N THR A 69 -0.05 8.48 12.82
CA THR A 69 -0.99 7.92 11.84
C THR A 69 -2.29 7.50 12.52
N ASP A 70 -3.37 7.37 11.74
CA ASP A 70 -4.61 6.76 12.21
C ASP A 70 -4.36 5.31 12.68
N SER A 71 -5.14 4.82 13.64
CA SER A 71 -5.06 3.43 14.09
C SER A 71 -5.69 2.48 13.07
N GLU A 72 -5.00 1.40 12.74
CA GLU A 72 -5.46 0.40 11.77
C GLU A 72 -5.61 -0.99 12.42
N VAL A 73 -6.52 -1.80 11.87
CA VAL A 73 -6.72 -3.21 12.29
C VAL A 73 -6.79 -4.07 11.04
N HIS A 74 -5.96 -5.11 11.01
CA HIS A 74 -5.86 -6.03 9.89
C HIS A 74 -6.20 -7.46 10.31
N LYS A 75 -6.73 -8.24 9.36
CA LYS A 75 -7.01 -9.67 9.56
C LYS A 75 -5.79 -10.57 9.36
N GLY A 76 -4.70 -10.01 8.83
CA GLY A 76 -3.46 -10.71 8.55
C GLY A 76 -2.28 -10.03 9.22
N ASP A 77 -1.09 -10.56 8.96
CA ASP A 77 0.16 -10.03 9.49
C ASP A 77 0.59 -8.76 8.74
N GLU A 78 1.30 -7.89 9.44
CA GLU A 78 1.90 -6.67 8.89
C GLU A 78 3.40 -6.64 9.22
N VAL A 79 4.20 -6.16 8.26
CA VAL A 79 5.65 -6.08 8.40
C VAL A 79 6.11 -4.71 7.92
N PHE A 80 6.88 -4.03 8.78
CA PHE A 80 7.52 -2.77 8.45
C PHE A 80 9.03 -2.92 8.30
N TYR A 81 9.59 -2.22 7.32
CA TYR A 81 11.03 -2.03 7.18
C TYR A 81 11.29 -0.55 6.94
N VAL A 82 12.03 0.08 7.86
CA VAL A 82 12.30 1.52 7.80
C VAL A 82 13.35 1.81 6.74
N LEU A 83 12.95 2.52 5.68
CA LEU A 83 13.85 2.93 4.59
C LEU A 83 14.65 4.20 4.95
N GLU A 84 14.02 5.15 5.64
CA GLU A 84 14.62 6.42 6.03
C GLU A 84 13.99 6.94 7.34
N GLY A 85 14.80 7.59 8.18
CA GLY A 85 14.34 8.18 9.44
C GLY A 85 14.13 7.17 10.56
N SER A 86 13.10 7.39 11.37
CA SER A 86 12.72 6.51 12.48
C SER A 86 11.21 6.59 12.70
N ILE A 87 10.62 5.46 13.09
CA ILE A 87 9.20 5.36 13.42
C ILE A 87 9.03 4.74 14.81
N SER A 88 7.96 5.11 15.48
CA SER A 88 7.48 4.45 16.69
C SER A 88 6.21 3.70 16.34
N ILE A 89 6.18 2.40 16.61
CA ILE A 89 4.99 1.57 16.38
C ILE A 89 4.34 1.30 17.72
N ILE A 90 3.06 1.65 17.84
CA ILE A 90 2.24 1.37 19.02
C ILE A 90 1.31 0.21 18.64
N ILE A 91 1.43 -0.91 19.36
CA ILE A 91 0.57 -2.10 19.18
C ILE A 91 -0.22 -2.27 20.47
N THR A 92 -1.55 -2.33 20.35
CA THR A 92 -2.49 -2.43 21.47
C THR A 92 -3.32 -3.70 21.41
#